data_AF-A0A7Y5G163-F1
#
_entry.id   AF-A0A7Y5G163-F1
#
_cell.length_a   1.000
_cell.length_b   1.000
_cell.length_c   1.000
_cell.angle_alpha   90.00
_cell.angle_beta   90.00
_cell.angle_gamma   90.00
#
_symmetry.space_group_name_H-M   'P 1'
#
loop_
_entity.id
_entity.type
_entity.pdbx_description
1 polymer ?
#
loop_
_entity_poly.entity_id
_entity_poly.type
_entity_poly.pdbx_seq_one_letter_code
_entity_poly.pdbx_strand_id
1 'polypeptide(L)' 'CGVLPGVYRAHLFASGKFTLEEKTLLPQELKTAEEIFVCNAVRGLVKAVLEKS' A
#
# COMPACT_ATOMS: atom_id res chain seq x y z
N CYS A 1 10.58 -0.20 -8.69
CA CYS A 1 9.89 1.09 -8.45
C CYS A 1 10.68 2.08 -7.56
N GLY A 2 11.91 1.80 -7.09
CA GLY A 2 12.70 2.77 -6.32
C GLY A 2 12.10 3.21 -4.97
N VAL A 3 11.37 2.31 -4.30
CA VAL A 3 10.72 2.58 -3.00
C VAL A 3 11.45 1.88 -1.85
N LEU A 4 11.35 2.44 -0.65
CA LEU A 4 11.93 1.84 0.56
C LEU A 4 11.29 0.45 0.84
N PRO A 5 12.08 -0.60 1.12
CA PRO A 5 11.55 -1.90 1.57
C PRO A 5 11.06 -1.81 3.02
N GLY A 6 9.92 -1.15 3.24
CA GLY A 6 9.40 -0.85 4.58
C GLY A 6 9.13 -2.11 5.43
N VAL A 7 9.47 -2.06 6.72
CA VAL A 7 9.34 -3.19 7.66
C VAL A 7 7.89 -3.69 7.76
N TYR A 8 6.92 -2.78 7.85
CA TYR A 8 5.52 -3.16 7.93
C TYR A 8 5.01 -3.80 6.63
N ARG A 9 5.53 -3.37 5.47
CA ARG A 9 5.24 -4.02 4.19
C ARG A 9 5.71 -5.49 4.21
N ALA A 10 6.95 -5.74 4.65
CA ALA A 10 7.46 -7.11 4.78
C ALA A 10 6.63 -7.95 5.76
N HIS A 11 6.22 -7.37 6.89
CA HIS A 11 5.32 -8.00 7.85
C HIS A 11 3.97 -8.38 7.23
N LEU A 12 3.36 -7.52 6.40
CA LEU A 12 2.10 -7.80 5.73
C LEU A 12 2.19 -9.04 4.82
N PHE A 13 3.24 -9.12 4.00
CA PHE A 13 3.51 -10.30 3.16
C PHE A 13 3.73 -11.57 3.99
N ALA A 14 4.50 -11.49 5.07
CA ALA A 14 4.78 -12.64 5.95
C ALA A 14 3.54 -13.09 6.75
N SER A 15 2.63 -12.17 7.06
CA SER A 15 1.47 -12.45 7.91
C SER A 15 0.42 -13.35 7.27
N GLY A 16 0.37 -13.40 5.93
CA GLY A 16 -0.66 -14.15 5.19
C GLY A 16 -2.10 -13.67 5.41
N LYS A 17 -2.30 -12.56 6.12
CA LYS A 17 -3.65 -12.02 6.43
C LYS A 17 -4.38 -11.49 5.20
N PHE A 18 -3.62 -11.09 4.18
CA PHE A 18 -4.10 -10.57 2.92
C PHE A 18 -3.46 -11.35 1.78
N THR A 19 -4.19 -11.51 0.68
CA THR A 19 -3.60 -11.88 -0.60
C THR A 19 -2.95 -10.65 -1.20
N LEU A 20 -1.62 -10.60 -1.21
CA LEU A 20 -0.84 -9.43 -1.65
C LEU A 20 -0.04 -9.77 -2.89
N GLU A 21 -0.01 -8.84 -3.84
CA GLU A 21 0.80 -8.91 -5.05
C GLU A 21 1.65 -7.63 -5.18
N GLU A 22 2.88 -7.79 -5.65
CA GLU A 22 3.69 -6.65 -6.07
C GLU A 22 3.40 -6.30 -7.52
N LYS A 23 2.87 -5.09 -7.74
CA LYS A 23 2.58 -4.57 -9.08
C LYS A 23 3.15 -3.17 -9.26
N THR A 24 3.65 -2.88 -10.46
CA THR A 24 3.90 -1.51 -10.89
C THR A 24 2.57 -0.85 -11.22
N LEU A 25 2.17 0.13 -10.42
CA LEU A 25 0.92 0.88 -10.60
C LEU A 25 1.18 2.24 -11.25
N LEU A 26 0.29 2.65 -12.15
CA LEU A 26 0.23 3.99 -12.72
C LEU A 26 -0.72 4.90 -11.90
N PRO A 27 -0.51 6.22 -11.88
CA PRO A 27 -1.37 7.15 -11.13
C PRO A 27 -2.86 7.08 -11.49
N GLN A 28 -3.20 6.67 -12.72
CA GLN A 28 -4.59 6.51 -13.15
C GLN A 28 -5.28 5.34 -12.44
N GLU A 29 -4.57 4.27 -12.12
CA GLU A 29 -5.12 3.10 -11.41
C GLU A 29 -5.51 3.43 -9.97
N LEU A 30 -4.82 4.39 -9.33
CA LEU A 30 -5.18 4.88 -8.00
C LEU A 30 -6.55 5.59 -7.98
N LYS A 31 -6.98 6.17 -9.12
CA LYS A 31 -8.28 6.87 -9.20
C LYS A 31 -9.46 5.91 -9.25
N THR A 32 -9.22 4.67 -9.66
CA THR A 32 -10.24 3.62 -9.79
C THR A 32 -10.18 2.59 -8.67
N ALA A 33 -9.26 2.72 -7.72
CA ALA A 33 -9.15 1.83 -6.58
C ALA A 33 -10.37 1.98 -5.66
N GLU A 34 -10.93 0.87 -5.20
CA GLU A 34 -12.05 0.86 -4.25
C GLU A 34 -11.65 1.49 -2.91
N GLU A 35 -10.47 1.13 -2.42
CA GLU A 35 -9.88 1.68 -1.20
C GLU A 35 -8.36 1.81 -1.35
N ILE A 36 -7.79 2.82 -0.67
CA ILE A 36 -6.35 3.05 -0.64
C ILE A 36 -5.89 2.94 0.81
N PHE A 37 -4.80 2.20 1.03
CA PHE A 37 -4.16 2.09 2.33
C PHE A 37 -2.69 2.46 2.20
N VAL A 38 -2.19 3.17 3.21
CA VAL A 38 -0.77 3.44 3.40
C VAL A 38 -0.30 2.71 4.64
N CYS A 39 0.99 2.35 4.69
CA CYS A 39 1.53 1.68 5.86
C CYS A 39 2.93 2.10 6.23
N ASN A 40 3.24 2.00 7.53
CA ASN A 40 4.59 2.09 8.06
C ASN A 40 4.68 1.33 9.40
N ALA A 41 5.90 1.20 9.93
CA ALA A 41 6.15 0.44 11.17
C ALA A 41 5.55 1.09 12.43
N VAL A 42 5.30 2.40 12.41
CA VAL A 42 4.84 3.16 13.60
C VAL A 42 3.32 3.16 13.72
N ARG A 43 2.62 3.33 12.59
CA ARG A 43 1.15 3.51 12.53
C ARG A 43 0.42 2.29 11.97
N GLY A 44 1.15 1.27 11.50
CA GLY A 44 0.56 0.10 10.88
C GLY A 44 -0.13 0.44 9.55
N LEU A 45 -1.27 -0.18 9.29
CA LEU A 45 -2.11 0.04 8.10
C LEU A 45 -3.15 1.14 8.38
N VAL A 46 -3.18 2.17 7.54
CA VAL A 46 -4.11 3.30 7.69
C VAL A 46 -4.81 3.54 6.36
N LYS A 47 -6.14 3.70 6.40
CA LYS A 47 -6.94 4.05 5.23
C LYS A 47 -6.63 5.49 4.80
N ALA A 48 -6.43 5.70 3.51
CA ALA A 48 -6.11 6.98 2.90
C ALA A 48 -7.12 7.32 1.80
N VAL A 49 -7.23 8.60 1.49
CA VAL A 49 -8.03 9.12 0.38
C VAL A 49 -7.09 9.81 -0.59
N LEU A 50 -7.32 9.60 -1.88
CA LEU A 50 -6.58 10.29 -2.93
C LEU A 50 -7.14 11.71 -3.07
N GLU A 51 -6.42 12.68 -2.54
CA GLU A 51 -6.72 14.09 -2.76
C GLU A 51 -6.41 14.48 -4.20
N LYS A 52 -7.31 15.24 -4.82
CA LYS A 52 -7.07 15.80 -6.16
C LYS A 52 -6.20 17.04 -6.01
N SER A 53 -5.04 17.02 -6.65
CA SER A 53 -4.21 18.21 -6.90
C SER A 53 -4.75 19.06 -8.03
#